data_AF-A0A976KMY1-F1
#
_entry.id   AF-A0A976KMY1-F1
#
_cell.length_a   1.000
_cell.length_b   1.000
_cell.length_c   1.000
_cell.angle_alpha   90.00
_cell.angle_beta   90.00
_cell.angle_gamma   90.00
#
_symmetry.space_group_name_H-M   'P 1'
#
loop_
_entity.id
_entity.type
_entity.pdbx_description
1 polymer ?
#
loop_
_entity_poly.entity_id
_entity_poly.type
_entity_poly.pdbx_seq_one_letter_code
_entity_poly.pdbx_strand_id
1 'polypeptide(L)'
;MNSPYLKYALLAGMGYFCCMAVAHYFGIKQPMLFVYYDTPFYAYQDKIISFAVVSYIALFYSAAQHRAVVPAALIVLAVTIAGLASVNLSDALASVLEDGQSTLPYWIQTGIITSYFAVLLALYLHDKVKE
;
A
#
# COMPACT_ATOMS: atom_id res chain seq x y z
N MET A 1 -22.11 11.26 1.82
CA MET A 1 -20.81 11.96 1.60
C MET A 1 -19.77 11.37 2.54
N ASN A 2 -18.47 11.45 2.24
CA ASN A 2 -17.45 10.96 3.20
C ASN A 2 -17.40 11.85 4.45
N SER A 3 -17.26 11.25 5.63
CA SER A 3 -16.88 12.01 6.82
C SER A 3 -15.50 12.66 6.65
N PRO A 4 -15.19 13.74 7.39
CA PRO A 4 -13.85 14.33 7.39
C PRO A 4 -12.77 13.30 7.74
N TYR A 5 -13.03 12.39 8.67
CA TYR A 5 -12.09 11.34 9.07
C TYR A 5 -11.76 10.39 7.93
N LEU A 6 -12.77 9.85 7.24
CA LEU A 6 -12.57 8.96 6.09
C LEU A 6 -11.86 9.69 4.95
N LYS A 7 -12.24 10.95 4.67
CA LYS A 7 -11.62 11.77 3.63
C LYS A 7 -10.13 11.98 3.91
N TYR A 8 -9.75 12.41 5.11
CA TYR A 8 -8.36 12.65 5.45
C TYR A 8 -7.55 11.36 5.54
N ALA A 9 -8.15 10.25 6.01
CA ALA A 9 -7.50 8.95 5.99
C ALA A 9 -7.17 8.52 4.55
N LEU A 10 -8.09 8.70 3.59
CA LEU A 10 -7.85 8.42 2.17
C LEU A 10 -6.79 9.35 1.55
N LEU A 11 -6.81 10.64 1.89
CA LEU A 11 -5.77 11.59 1.44
C LEU A 11 -4.39 11.26 2.01
N ALA A 12 -4.32 10.74 3.25
CA ALA A 12 -3.07 10.25 3.82
C ALA A 12 -2.52 9.06 3.01
N GLY A 13 -3.40 8.14 2.57
CA GLY A 13 -3.03 7.04 1.68
C GLY A 13 -2.50 7.53 0.34
N MET A 14 -3.18 8.51 -0.27
CA MET A 14 -2.69 9.17 -1.49
C MET A 14 -1.28 9.77 -1.27
N GLY A 15 -1.06 10.47 -0.16
CA GLY A 15 0.24 11.06 0.18
C GLY A 15 1.34 9.99 0.34
N TYR A 16 1.02 8.89 1.01
CA TYR A 16 1.92 7.74 1.14
C TYR A 16 2.30 7.16 -0.24
N PHE A 17 1.34 6.95 -1.13
CA PHE A 17 1.61 6.44 -2.48
C PHE A 17 2.44 7.42 -3.32
N CYS A 18 2.27 8.74 -3.15
CA CYS A 18 3.19 9.71 -3.75
C CYS A 18 4.63 9.51 -3.26
N CYS A 19 4.84 9.37 -1.95
CA CYS A 19 6.16 9.13 -1.37
C CYS A 19 6.77 7.82 -1.88
N MET A 20 5.98 6.75 -1.96
CA MET A 20 6.41 5.45 -2.51
C MET A 20 6.81 5.56 -3.98
N ALA A 21 6.04 6.28 -4.81
CA ALA A 21 6.36 6.49 -6.21
C ALA A 21 7.70 7.22 -6.38
N VAL A 22 7.96 8.25 -5.57
CA VAL A 22 9.25 8.97 -5.54
C VAL A 22 10.37 8.03 -5.11
N ALA A 23 10.17 7.26 -4.03
CA ALA A 23 11.18 6.34 -3.50
C ALA A 23 11.60 5.30 -4.54
N HIS A 24 10.64 4.64 -5.21
CA HIS A 24 10.93 3.67 -6.27
C HIS A 24 11.57 4.33 -7.51
N TYR A 25 11.16 5.54 -7.92
CA TYR A 25 11.75 6.19 -9.09
C TYR A 25 13.24 6.52 -8.89
N PHE A 26 13.59 7.01 -7.70
CA PHE A 26 14.96 7.45 -7.37
C PHE A 26 15.80 6.37 -6.67
N GLY A 27 15.26 5.17 -6.41
CA GLY A 27 15.99 4.10 -5.72
C GLY A 27 16.25 4.37 -4.23
N ILE A 28 15.38 5.14 -3.56
CA ILE A 28 15.51 5.50 -2.14
C ILE A 28 15.02 4.33 -1.27
N LYS A 29 15.94 3.43 -0.89
CA LYS A 29 15.66 2.21 -0.13
C LYS A 29 15.38 2.45 1.36
N GLN A 30 14.30 3.18 1.64
CA GLN A 30 13.84 3.41 3.00
C GLN A 30 12.76 2.37 3.37
N PRO A 31 12.86 1.71 4.54
CA PRO A 31 11.79 0.85 5.05
C PRO A 31 10.44 1.58 5.00
N MET A 32 9.36 0.88 4.67
CA MET A 32 7.99 1.41 4.45
C MET A 32 7.74 2.13 3.12
N LEU A 33 8.71 2.87 2.57
CA LEU A 33 8.53 3.55 1.27
C LEU A 33 8.98 2.68 0.10
N PHE A 34 9.82 1.69 0.37
CA PHE A 34 10.34 0.74 -0.58
C PHE A 34 10.01 -0.67 -0.09
N VAL A 35 9.15 -1.38 -0.82
CA VAL A 35 8.79 -2.76 -0.47
C VAL A 35 10.00 -3.64 -0.77
N TYR A 36 10.33 -4.54 0.17
CA TYR A 36 11.52 -5.41 0.10
C TYR A 36 12.85 -4.65 0.00
N TYR A 37 12.96 -3.47 0.62
CA TYR A 37 14.06 -2.48 0.53
C TYR A 37 15.51 -3.04 0.61
N ASP A 38 15.70 -4.24 1.16
CA ASP A 38 16.96 -4.94 1.39
C ASP A 38 17.12 -6.25 0.60
N THR A 39 16.34 -6.48 -0.46
CA THR A 39 16.57 -7.57 -1.42
C THR A 39 17.35 -7.10 -2.67
N PRO A 40 17.85 -7.98 -3.55
CA PRO A 40 18.36 -7.56 -4.86
C PRO A 40 17.31 -6.80 -5.68
N PHE A 41 17.74 -5.77 -6.43
CA PHE A 41 16.85 -4.88 -7.18
C PHE A 41 17.23 -4.71 -8.63
N TYR A 42 16.22 -4.49 -9.47
CA TYR A 42 16.37 -4.13 -10.87
C TYR A 42 15.76 -2.74 -11.12
N ALA A 43 16.61 -1.76 -11.45
CA ALA A 43 16.21 -0.36 -11.60
C ALA A 43 15.06 -0.11 -12.62
N TYR A 44 14.88 -0.99 -13.60
CA TYR A 44 13.77 -0.88 -14.54
C TYR A 44 12.43 -1.31 -13.91
N GLN A 45 12.44 -2.32 -13.02
CA GLN A 45 11.24 -2.81 -12.33
C GLN A 45 10.71 -1.74 -11.37
N ASP A 46 11.60 -1.05 -10.65
CA ASP A 46 11.20 0.01 -9.73
C ASP A 46 10.55 1.20 -10.45
N LYS A 47 11.03 1.54 -11.65
CA LYS A 47 10.37 2.55 -12.47
C LYS A 47 8.96 2.12 -12.88
N ILE A 48 8.77 0.84 -13.23
CA ILE A 48 7.44 0.29 -13.51
C ILE A 48 6.54 0.39 -12.26
N ILE A 49 7.04 0.03 -11.07
CA ILE A 49 6.31 0.15 -9.80
C ILE A 49 5.93 1.62 -9.56
N SER A 50 6.87 2.55 -9.70
CA SER A 50 6.64 3.98 -9.53
C SER A 50 5.49 4.49 -10.40
N PHE A 51 5.46 4.11 -11.69
CA PHE A 51 4.36 4.48 -12.59
C PHE A 51 3.05 3.76 -12.26
N ALA A 52 3.10 2.48 -11.88
CA ALA A 52 1.91 1.72 -11.49
C ALA A 52 1.23 2.30 -10.24
N VAL A 53 2.02 2.79 -9.27
CA VAL A 53 1.54 3.41 -8.03
C VAL A 53 0.73 4.69 -8.30
N VAL A 54 0.91 5.36 -9.45
CA VAL A 54 0.08 6.51 -9.84
C VAL A 54 -1.41 6.15 -9.92
N SER A 55 -1.74 4.91 -10.29
CA SER A 55 -3.14 4.44 -10.26
C SER A 55 -3.74 4.44 -8.84
N TYR A 56 -2.93 4.10 -7.82
CA TYR A 56 -3.34 4.16 -6.42
C TYR A 56 -3.53 5.62 -5.98
N ILE A 57 -2.64 6.53 -6.36
CA ILE A 57 -2.75 7.97 -6.08
C ILE A 57 -4.09 8.50 -6.61
N ALA A 58 -4.39 8.25 -7.89
CA ALA A 58 -5.62 8.71 -8.53
C ALA A 58 -6.87 8.06 -7.90
N LEU A 59 -6.82 6.76 -7.60
CA LEU A 59 -7.92 6.04 -6.97
C LEU A 59 -8.22 6.56 -5.57
N PHE A 60 -7.20 6.77 -4.74
CA PHE A 60 -7.36 7.26 -3.37
C PHE A 60 -7.82 8.71 -3.33
N TYR A 61 -7.30 9.56 -4.22
CA TYR A 61 -7.81 10.91 -4.38
C TYR A 61 -9.29 10.90 -4.80
N SER A 62 -9.65 10.09 -5.78
CA SER A 62 -11.03 9.95 -6.25
C SER A 62 -11.96 9.42 -5.16
N ALA A 63 -11.51 8.42 -4.38
CA ALA A 63 -12.24 7.90 -3.24
C ALA A 63 -12.42 8.95 -2.13
N ALA A 64 -11.43 9.81 -1.91
CA ALA A 64 -11.55 10.92 -0.96
C ALA A 64 -12.63 11.93 -1.38
N GLN A 65 -12.77 12.22 -2.68
CA GLN A 65 -13.80 13.13 -3.19
C GLN A 65 -15.18 12.47 -3.32
N HIS A 66 -15.22 11.19 -3.71
CA HIS A 66 -16.45 10.49 -4.09
C HIS A 66 -16.60 9.18 -3.31
N ARG A 67 -17.56 9.15 -2.38
CA ARG A 67 -17.86 7.98 -1.52
C ARG A 67 -18.11 6.69 -2.32
N ALA A 68 -18.74 6.78 -3.48
CA ALA A 68 -19.03 5.63 -4.35
C ALA A 68 -17.76 4.89 -4.82
N VAL A 69 -16.60 5.53 -4.78
CA VAL A 69 -15.31 4.97 -5.20
C VAL A 69 -14.57 4.27 -4.03
N VAL A 70 -14.95 4.54 -2.78
CA VAL A 70 -14.30 3.96 -1.58
C VAL A 70 -14.26 2.43 -1.60
N PRO A 71 -15.33 1.70 -1.99
CA PRO A 71 -15.26 0.24 -2.11
C PRO A 71 -14.17 -0.25 -3.06
N ALA A 72 -13.94 0.43 -4.18
CA ALA A 72 -12.89 0.06 -5.12
C ALA A 72 -11.50 0.26 -4.50
N ALA A 73 -11.27 1.35 -3.77
CA ALA A 73 -10.02 1.58 -3.05
C ALA A 73 -9.76 0.51 -1.97
N LEU A 74 -10.80 0.10 -1.24
CA LEU A 74 -10.72 -0.97 -0.25
C LEU A 74 -10.40 -2.34 -0.90
N ILE A 75 -11.05 -2.68 -2.01
CA ILE A 75 -10.77 -3.92 -2.75
C ILE A 75 -9.33 -3.94 -3.23
N VAL A 76 -8.85 -2.85 -3.83
CA VAL A 76 -7.47 -2.74 -4.29
C VAL A 76 -6.49 -2.95 -3.14
N LEU A 77 -6.70 -2.30 -1.98
CA LEU A 77 -5.86 -2.55 -0.79
C LEU A 77 -5.90 -3.99 -0.31
N ALA A 78 -7.08 -4.62 -0.28
CA ALA A 78 -7.22 -6.01 0.13
C ALA A 78 -6.41 -6.95 -0.80
N VAL A 79 -6.46 -6.70 -2.11
CA VAL A 79 -5.65 -7.42 -3.10
C VAL A 79 -4.15 -7.14 -2.90
N THR A 80 -3.75 -5.89 -2.60
CA THR A 80 -2.35 -5.57 -2.28
C THR A 80 -1.88 -6.36 -1.06
N ILE A 81 -2.67 -6.41 0.02
CA ILE A 81 -2.33 -7.15 1.24
C ILE A 81 -2.17 -8.65 0.94
N ALA A 82 -3.11 -9.23 0.19
CA ALA A 82 -3.03 -10.63 -0.23
C ALA A 82 -1.79 -10.91 -1.09
N GLY A 83 -1.48 -10.00 -2.03
CA GLY A 83 -0.28 -10.09 -2.87
C GLY A 83 1.00 -10.03 -2.05
N LEU A 84 1.13 -9.08 -1.12
CA LEU A 84 2.28 -8.96 -0.22
C LEU A 84 2.44 -10.19 0.67
N ALA A 85 1.34 -10.71 1.24
CA ALA A 85 1.36 -11.94 2.02
C ALA A 85 1.82 -13.14 1.16
N SER A 86 1.33 -13.24 -0.08
CA SER A 86 1.74 -14.28 -1.02
C SER A 86 3.23 -14.20 -1.35
N VAL A 87 3.79 -13.00 -1.54
CA VAL A 87 5.22 -12.83 -1.81
C VAL A 87 6.05 -13.13 -0.56
N ASN A 88 5.62 -12.68 0.62
CA ASN A 88 6.28 -12.97 1.90
C ASN A 88 6.37 -14.47 2.21
N LEU A 89 5.45 -15.28 1.66
CA LEU A 89 5.41 -16.74 1.78
C LEU A 89 6.09 -17.48 0.61
N SER A 90 6.53 -16.76 -0.42
CA SER A 90 7.00 -17.37 -1.66
C SER A 90 8.44 -17.86 -1.60
N ASP A 91 8.71 -18.97 -2.29
CA ASP A 91 10.07 -19.47 -2.52
C ASP A 91 10.92 -18.46 -3.33
N ALA A 92 10.26 -17.64 -4.16
CA ALA A 92 10.92 -16.59 -4.92
C ALA A 92 11.59 -15.55 -4.01
N LEU A 93 10.88 -15.08 -2.97
CA LEU A 93 11.49 -14.20 -1.97
C LEU A 93 12.59 -14.95 -1.21
N ALA A 94 12.33 -16.18 -0.77
CA ALA A 94 13.33 -16.98 -0.04
C ALA A 94 14.63 -17.15 -0.83
N SER A 95 14.56 -17.29 -2.15
CA SER A 95 15.72 -17.48 -3.04
C SER A 95 16.64 -16.26 -3.15
N VAL A 96 16.19 -15.08 -2.74
CA VAL A 96 16.94 -13.82 -2.85
C VAL A 96 17.33 -13.22 -1.50
N LEU A 97 16.99 -13.88 -0.39
CA LEU A 97 17.40 -13.49 0.95
C LEU A 97 18.82 -13.97 1.25
N GLU A 98 19.56 -13.17 2.00
CA GLU A 98 20.84 -13.59 2.56
C GLU A 98 20.63 -14.63 3.67
N ASP A 99 21.65 -15.46 3.92
CA ASP A 99 21.61 -16.46 5.00
C ASP A 99 21.33 -15.80 6.35
N GLY A 100 20.22 -16.18 6.98
CA GLY A 100 19.79 -15.63 8.27
C GLY A 100 19.04 -14.29 8.19
N GLN A 101 18.80 -13.73 7.00
CA GLN A 101 17.98 -12.53 6.83
C GLN A 101 16.52 -12.83 7.22
N SER A 102 15.98 -12.04 8.15
CA SER A 102 14.62 -12.21 8.64
C SER A 102 13.59 -11.61 7.69
N THR A 103 12.46 -12.30 7.49
CA THR A 103 11.29 -11.76 6.78
C THR A 103 10.37 -10.91 7.68
N LEU A 104 10.71 -10.78 8.96
CA LEU A 104 9.90 -10.02 9.93
C LEU A 104 9.63 -8.57 9.50
N PRO A 105 10.59 -7.80 8.96
CA PRO A 105 10.33 -6.44 8.48
C PRO A 105 9.24 -6.39 7.39
N TYR A 106 9.20 -7.38 6.49
CA TYR A 106 8.18 -7.45 5.44
C TYR A 106 6.80 -7.79 6.00
N TRP A 107 6.74 -8.64 7.02
CA TRP A 107 5.49 -8.92 7.73
C TRP A 107 4.99 -7.72 8.51
N ILE A 108 5.88 -6.92 9.10
CA ILE A 108 5.52 -5.64 9.74
C ILE A 108 4.92 -4.67 8.71
N GLN A 109 5.53 -4.55 7.53
CA GLN A 109 4.98 -3.72 6.44
C GLN A 109 3.57 -4.18 6.02
N THR A 110 3.38 -5.48 5.77
CA THR A 110 2.06 -6.06 5.45
C THR A 110 1.06 -5.82 6.58
N GLY A 111 1.48 -5.95 7.83
CA GLY A 111 0.67 -5.69 9.01
C GLY A 111 0.20 -4.23 9.09
N ILE A 112 1.08 -3.27 8.86
CA ILE A 112 0.74 -1.84 8.86
C ILE A 112 -0.29 -1.50 7.77
N ILE A 113 -0.10 -2.03 6.56
CA ILE A 113 -1.07 -1.83 5.46
C ILE A 113 -2.42 -2.47 5.82
N THR A 114 -2.40 -3.64 6.46
CA THR A 114 -3.61 -4.33 6.95
C THR A 114 -4.34 -3.52 8.02
N SER A 115 -3.61 -2.94 8.98
CA SER A 115 -4.19 -2.06 9.99
C SER A 115 -4.80 -0.81 9.35
N TYR A 116 -4.11 -0.21 8.37
CA TYR A 116 -4.63 0.95 7.64
C TYR A 116 -5.91 0.60 6.86
N PHE A 117 -5.95 -0.56 6.19
CA PHE A 117 -7.17 -1.07 5.56
C PHE A 117 -8.31 -1.23 6.56
N ALA A 118 -8.05 -1.82 7.74
CA ALA A 118 -9.07 -2.01 8.78
C ALA A 118 -9.63 -0.68 9.28
N VAL A 119 -8.78 0.35 9.44
CA VAL A 119 -9.21 1.71 9.80
C VAL A 119 -10.12 2.30 8.72
N LEU A 120 -9.71 2.24 7.44
CA LEU A 120 -10.53 2.74 6.34
C LEU A 120 -11.88 2.02 6.25
N LEU A 121 -11.89 0.70 6.40
CA LEU A 121 -13.10 -0.11 6.38
C LEU A 121 -14.03 0.26 7.54
N ALA A 122 -13.49 0.38 8.76
CA ALA A 122 -14.25 0.77 9.94
C ALA A 122 -14.89 2.17 9.78
N LEU A 123 -14.12 3.14 9.29
CA LEU A 123 -14.61 4.49 8.99
C LEU A 123 -15.70 4.47 7.91
N TYR A 124 -15.50 3.71 6.84
CA TYR A 124 -16.47 3.58 5.76
C TYR A 124 -17.81 2.98 6.22
N LEU A 125 -17.75 1.90 7.02
CA LEU A 125 -18.92 1.23 7.58
C LEU A 125 -19.65 2.10 8.59
N HIS A 126 -18.91 2.75 9.50
CA HIS A 126 -19.48 3.67 10.47
C HIS A 126 -20.22 4.84 9.80
N ASP A 127 -19.67 5.40 8.72
CA ASP A 127 -20.33 6.45 7.95
C ASP A 127 -21.60 5.95 7.25
N LYS A 128 -21.66 4.67 6.85
CA LYS A 128 -22.83 4.07 6.19
C LYS A 128 -24.01 3.89 7.15
N VAL A 129 -23.73 3.62 8.43
CA VAL A 129 -24.76 3.49 9.46
C VAL A 129 -25.44 4.82 9.78
N LYS A 130 -24.82 5.96 9.44
CA LYS A 130 -25.35 7.31 9.67
C LYS A 130 -26.13 7.90 8.49
N GLU A 131 -26.07 7.28 7.32
CA GLU A 131 -26.86 7.64 6.13
C GLU A 131 -28.23 6.95 6.16
#